data_AF-A0A960G2T8-F1
#
_entry.id   AF-A0A960G2T8-F1
#
_cell.length_a   1.000
_cell.length_b   1.000
_cell.length_c   1.000
_cell.angle_alpha   90.00
_cell.angle_beta   90.00
_cell.angle_gamma   90.00
#
_symmetry.space_group_name_H-M   'P 1'
#
loop_
_entity.id
_entity.type
_entity.pdbx_description
1 polymer ?
#
loop_
_entity_poly.entity_id
_entity_poly.type
_entity_poly.pdbx_seq_one_letter_code
_entity_poly.pdbx_strand_id
1 'polypeptide(L)'
;MAELLSMLDAPLLAEHHCWFGGGTAIVLANGEFHESVDIDFLVSDQQSFRRLRQLVRDHGLDALATRELDLGRTPSVDGYGIRTSVLVAGTAIKFEIIHEGRIDLDTPSPDDEICGIRTLTRTDQVATKLLANDDRWADTSTFSRDLIDLAMMRPDTAALEDGARKAVDAYGTTVGESLNNAISYLRDRPQRLDDHIRALKIDAPRAVVWQRIRELSARAARIEDLGRRSD
;
A
#
# COMPACT_ATOMS: atom_id res chain seq x y z
N MET A 1 -8.22 0.46 14.40
CA MET A 1 -8.31 0.23 12.94
C MET A 1 -9.68 -0.31 12.53
N ALA A 2 -10.07 -1.51 12.97
CA ALA A 2 -11.37 -2.12 12.63
C ALA A 2 -12.58 -1.21 12.93
N GLU A 3 -12.55 -0.47 14.05
CA GLU A 3 -13.59 0.50 14.40
C GLU A 3 -13.78 1.56 13.29
N LEU A 4 -12.70 2.21 12.86
CA LEU A 4 -12.75 3.22 11.79
C LEU A 4 -13.24 2.64 10.47
N LEU A 5 -12.70 1.49 10.05
CA LEU A 5 -13.14 0.83 8.80
C LEU A 5 -14.64 0.51 8.85
N SER A 6 -15.16 0.05 9.99
CA SER A 6 -16.59 -0.24 10.15
C SER A 6 -17.50 0.99 10.16
N MET A 7 -16.94 2.21 10.23
CA MET A 7 -17.72 3.46 10.15
C MET A 7 -17.88 3.92 8.70
N LEU A 8 -17.00 3.51 7.80
CA LEU A 8 -17.01 3.95 6.41
C LEU A 8 -18.18 3.35 5.62
N ASP A 9 -18.64 4.07 4.60
CA ASP A 9 -19.67 3.59 3.67
C ASP A 9 -19.03 2.72 2.58
N ALA A 10 -18.97 1.42 2.84
CA ALA A 10 -18.35 0.46 1.93
C ALA A 10 -19.00 0.42 0.54
N PRO A 11 -20.34 0.37 0.40
CA PRO A 11 -20.99 0.44 -0.90
C PRO A 11 -20.63 1.70 -1.69
N LEU A 12 -20.62 2.88 -1.05
CA LEU A 12 -20.27 4.14 -1.71
C LEU A 12 -18.80 4.14 -2.18
N LEU A 13 -17.87 3.69 -1.32
CA LEU A 13 -16.46 3.58 -1.69
C LEU A 13 -16.27 2.63 -2.88
N ALA A 14 -16.99 1.51 -2.90
CA ALA A 14 -16.95 0.55 -3.99
C ALA A 14 -17.57 1.07 -5.30
N GLU A 15 -18.66 1.84 -5.22
CA GLU A 15 -19.26 2.53 -6.37
C GLU A 15 -18.28 3.50 -7.03
N HIS A 16 -17.37 4.08 -6.26
CA HIS A 16 -16.36 5.03 -6.71
C HIS A 16 -14.96 4.41 -6.87
N HIS A 17 -14.88 3.09 -7.06
CA HIS A 17 -13.61 2.37 -7.28
C HIS A 17 -12.51 2.78 -6.28
N CYS A 18 -12.90 2.97 -5.02
CA CYS A 18 -12.04 3.47 -3.95
C CYS A 18 -11.64 2.31 -3.04
N TRP A 19 -10.41 1.84 -3.21
CA TRP A 19 -9.95 0.59 -2.64
C TRP A 19 -9.01 0.81 -1.47
N PHE A 20 -9.25 0.11 -0.37
CA PHE A 20 -8.37 0.14 0.77
C PHE A 20 -7.02 -0.50 0.44
N GLY A 21 -5.93 0.21 0.69
CA GLY A 21 -4.59 -0.18 0.30
C GLY A 21 -3.52 0.30 1.28
N GLY A 22 -2.33 0.56 0.73
CA GLY A 22 -1.19 0.97 1.54
C GLY A 22 -0.63 -0.13 2.45
N GLY A 23 0.28 0.26 3.34
CA GLY A 23 0.93 -0.68 4.27
C GLY A 23 -0.06 -1.33 5.23
N THR A 24 -1.06 -0.58 5.70
CA THR A 24 -2.04 -1.08 6.66
C THR A 24 -2.91 -2.19 6.10
N ALA A 25 -3.42 -2.07 4.88
CA ALA A 25 -4.21 -3.15 4.27
C ALA A 25 -3.37 -4.44 4.14
N ILE A 26 -2.10 -4.32 3.74
CA ILE A 26 -1.18 -5.48 3.65
C ILE A 26 -0.92 -6.09 5.02
N VAL A 27 -0.65 -5.28 6.04
CA VAL A 27 -0.40 -5.76 7.40
C VAL A 27 -1.62 -6.53 7.94
N LEU A 28 -2.81 -5.94 7.84
CA LEU A 28 -4.05 -6.56 8.30
C LEU A 28 -4.34 -7.89 7.56
N ALA A 29 -4.14 -7.92 6.23
CA ALA A 29 -4.37 -9.12 5.42
C ALA A 29 -3.35 -10.25 5.67
N ASN A 30 -2.19 -9.95 6.26
CA ASN A 30 -1.09 -10.91 6.40
C ASN A 30 -0.70 -11.16 7.88
N GLY A 31 -1.68 -11.13 8.78
CA GLY A 31 -1.52 -11.53 10.18
C GLY A 31 -0.82 -10.50 11.06
N GLU A 32 -0.92 -9.22 10.71
CA GLU A 32 -0.48 -8.08 11.52
C GLU A 32 0.99 -8.15 11.95
N PHE A 33 1.87 -8.55 11.03
CA PHE A 33 3.29 -8.79 11.29
C PHE A 33 4.09 -7.54 11.71
N HIS A 34 3.49 -6.35 11.72
CA HIS A 34 3.99 -5.16 12.41
C HIS A 34 2.85 -4.16 12.65
N GLU A 35 3.09 -3.13 13.47
CA GLU A 35 2.09 -2.09 13.71
C GLU A 35 1.99 -1.13 12.50
N SER A 36 0.78 -0.94 11.96
CA SER A 36 0.49 0.05 10.92
C SER A 36 -0.82 0.77 11.25
N VAL A 37 -0.77 2.10 11.36
CA VAL A 37 -1.84 2.92 11.94
C VAL A 37 -2.47 3.90 10.96
N ASP A 38 -1.88 4.06 9.77
CA ASP A 38 -2.42 4.94 8.73
C ASP A 38 -3.54 4.24 7.94
N ILE A 39 -4.43 4.99 7.31
CA ILE A 39 -5.42 4.46 6.37
C ILE A 39 -5.19 5.13 5.01
N ASP A 40 -4.91 4.30 4.01
CA ASP A 40 -4.75 4.73 2.63
C ASP A 40 -5.81 4.04 1.77
N PHE A 41 -6.55 4.84 1.03
CA PHE A 41 -7.39 4.39 -0.08
C PHE A 41 -6.80 4.87 -1.39
N LEU A 42 -6.98 4.10 -2.45
CA LEU A 42 -6.52 4.45 -3.78
C LEU A 42 -7.68 4.45 -4.77
N VAL A 43 -7.65 5.40 -5.70
CA VAL A 43 -8.60 5.54 -6.81
C VAL A 43 -7.81 5.88 -8.06
N SER A 44 -7.87 5.06 -9.11
CA SER A 44 -7.27 5.39 -10.41
C SER A 44 -8.26 6.05 -11.38
N ASP A 45 -9.57 5.79 -11.24
CA ASP A 45 -10.57 6.40 -12.10
C ASP A 45 -10.76 7.90 -11.79
N GLN A 46 -10.45 8.74 -12.79
CA GLN A 46 -10.48 10.19 -12.65
C GLN A 46 -11.89 10.73 -12.36
N GLN A 47 -12.95 10.09 -12.90
CA GLN A 47 -14.33 10.50 -12.68
C GLN A 47 -14.75 10.22 -11.24
N SER A 48 -14.46 9.02 -10.74
CA SER A 48 -14.72 8.59 -9.38
C SER A 48 -13.97 9.46 -8.38
N PHE A 49 -12.69 9.73 -8.60
CA PHE A 49 -11.92 10.62 -7.73
C PHE A 49 -12.48 12.05 -7.73
N ARG A 50 -12.92 12.58 -8.88
CA ARG A 50 -13.61 13.88 -8.94
C ARG A 50 -14.90 13.86 -8.12
N ARG A 51 -15.68 12.78 -8.18
CA ARG A 51 -16.93 12.65 -7.43
C ARG A 51 -16.68 12.61 -5.92
N LEU A 52 -15.72 11.82 -5.46
CA LEU A 52 -15.30 11.75 -4.05
C LEU A 52 -14.86 13.11 -3.53
N ARG A 53 -14.05 13.85 -4.30
CA ARG A 53 -13.64 15.21 -3.91
C ARG A 53 -14.82 16.16 -3.78
N GLN A 54 -15.80 16.08 -4.68
CA GLN A 54 -16.98 16.92 -4.61
C GLN A 54 -17.81 16.60 -3.35
N LEU A 55 -18.04 15.31 -3.07
CA LEU A 55 -18.74 14.87 -1.86
C LEU A 55 -18.06 15.43 -0.59
N VAL A 56 -16.74 15.28 -0.48
CA VAL A 56 -16.00 15.75 0.70
C VAL A 56 -15.96 17.27 0.81
N ARG A 57 -15.94 18.01 -0.31
CA ARG A 57 -16.02 19.48 -0.30
C ARG A 57 -17.38 20.00 0.14
N ASP A 58 -18.45 19.35 -0.31
CA ASP A 58 -19.82 19.80 -0.05
C ASP A 58 -20.32 19.40 1.34
N HIS A 59 -19.87 18.25 1.84
CA HIS A 59 -20.46 17.60 3.01
C HIS A 59 -19.45 17.15 4.06
N GLY A 60 -18.14 17.39 3.86
CA GLY A 60 -17.10 16.90 4.75
C GLY A 60 -16.80 15.41 4.58
N LEU A 61 -15.90 14.87 5.41
CA LEU A 61 -15.51 13.45 5.31
C LEU A 61 -16.64 12.50 5.70
N ASP A 62 -17.58 12.94 6.54
CA ASP A 62 -18.74 12.15 6.98
C ASP A 62 -19.61 11.68 5.81
N ALA A 63 -19.54 12.34 4.66
CA ALA A 63 -20.20 11.89 3.44
C ALA A 63 -19.69 10.54 2.91
N LEU A 64 -18.53 10.08 3.40
CA LEU A 64 -17.95 8.78 3.08
C LEU A 64 -18.15 7.75 4.19
N ALA A 65 -19.01 8.06 5.17
CA ALA A 65 -19.23 7.25 6.36
C ALA A 65 -20.73 7.06 6.63
N THR A 66 -21.05 5.94 7.28
CA THR A 66 -22.40 5.62 7.77
C THR A 66 -22.66 6.16 9.17
N ARG A 67 -21.60 6.67 9.83
CA ARG A 67 -21.60 7.24 11.18
C ARG A 67 -20.69 8.47 11.19
N GLU A 68 -20.97 9.42 12.07
CA GLU A 68 -20.17 10.63 12.26
C GLU A 68 -18.73 10.29 12.67
N LEU A 69 -17.75 10.90 12.01
CA LEU A 69 -16.33 10.73 12.25
C LEU A 69 -15.82 11.90 13.11
N ASP A 70 -15.10 11.59 14.18
CA ASP A 70 -14.40 12.62 14.95
C ASP A 70 -13.14 13.07 14.18
N LEU A 71 -13.21 14.23 13.52
CA LEU A 71 -12.11 14.72 12.69
C LEU A 71 -11.09 15.52 13.53
N GLY A 72 -9.84 15.07 13.54
CA GLY A 72 -8.75 15.81 14.16
C GLY A 72 -8.37 17.09 13.41
N ARG A 73 -8.81 17.24 12.14
CA ARG A 73 -8.69 18.48 11.35
C ARG A 73 -9.67 18.48 10.16
N THR A 74 -9.92 19.65 9.59
CA THR A 74 -10.65 19.77 8.32
C THR A 74 -9.91 19.02 7.20
N PRO A 75 -10.59 18.23 6.36
CA PRO A 75 -9.97 17.55 5.24
C PRO A 75 -9.34 18.52 4.23
N SER A 76 -8.10 18.26 3.84
CA SER A 76 -7.47 18.89 2.67
C SER A 76 -7.88 18.12 1.42
N VAL A 77 -8.37 18.82 0.39
CA VAL A 77 -8.89 18.22 -0.86
C VAL A 77 -8.29 18.88 -2.09
N ASP A 78 -7.35 18.19 -2.76
CA ASP A 78 -6.58 18.72 -3.89
C ASP A 78 -6.66 17.83 -5.16
N GLY A 79 -5.73 18.02 -6.10
CA GLY A 79 -5.64 17.24 -7.35
C GLY A 79 -5.19 15.79 -7.15
N TYR A 80 -4.52 15.51 -6.04
CA TYR A 80 -3.76 14.28 -5.79
C TYR A 80 -4.33 13.47 -4.62
N GLY A 81 -5.13 14.08 -3.74
CA GLY A 81 -5.77 13.34 -2.68
C GLY A 81 -6.75 14.12 -1.81
N ILE A 82 -7.41 13.37 -0.94
CA ILE A 82 -8.21 13.82 0.20
C ILE A 82 -7.46 13.38 1.44
N ARG A 83 -7.09 14.29 2.33
CA ARG A 83 -6.22 13.99 3.49
C ARG A 83 -6.75 14.62 4.76
N THR A 84 -6.87 13.80 5.81
CA THR A 84 -7.20 14.28 7.15
C THR A 84 -6.61 13.38 8.24
N SER A 85 -7.02 13.59 9.48
CA SER A 85 -6.85 12.65 10.58
C SER A 85 -8.21 12.40 11.24
N VAL A 86 -8.53 11.15 11.53
CA VAL A 86 -9.73 10.75 12.27
C VAL A 86 -9.31 10.28 13.66
N LEU A 87 -9.97 10.81 14.70
CA LEU A 87 -9.76 10.43 16.09
C LEU A 87 -10.57 9.18 16.40
N VAL A 88 -9.88 8.15 16.90
CA VAL A 88 -10.49 6.88 17.34
C VAL A 88 -9.91 6.53 18.69
N ALA A 89 -10.76 6.43 19.70
CA ALA A 89 -10.36 6.20 21.09
C ALA A 89 -9.20 7.12 21.55
N GLY A 90 -9.23 8.40 21.16
CA GLY A 90 -8.21 9.40 21.49
C GLY A 90 -6.91 9.33 20.69
N THR A 91 -6.82 8.42 19.70
CA THR A 91 -5.66 8.31 18.80
C THR A 91 -6.00 8.93 17.44
N ALA A 92 -5.16 9.84 16.95
CA ALA A 92 -5.29 10.41 15.61
C ALA A 92 -4.75 9.43 14.56
N ILE A 93 -5.64 8.87 13.75
CA ILE A 93 -5.33 8.00 12.61
C ILE A 93 -5.26 8.87 11.36
N LYS A 94 -4.13 8.84 10.66
CA LYS A 94 -4.01 9.50 9.35
C LYS A 94 -4.94 8.80 8.36
N PHE A 95 -5.72 9.58 7.62
CA PHE A 95 -6.64 9.08 6.60
C PHE A 95 -6.35 9.77 5.26
N GLU A 96 -6.11 8.98 4.23
CA GLU A 96 -5.85 9.45 2.87
C GLU A 96 -6.69 8.69 1.84
N ILE A 97 -7.26 9.42 0.88
CA ILE A 97 -7.67 8.88 -0.42
C ILE A 97 -6.72 9.47 -1.45
N ILE A 98 -5.96 8.63 -2.14
CA ILE A 98 -4.93 9.00 -3.10
C ILE A 98 -5.48 8.78 -4.50
N HIS A 99 -5.31 9.78 -5.36
CA HIS A 99 -5.54 9.61 -6.79
C HIS A 99 -4.30 8.93 -7.40
N GLU A 100 -4.43 7.64 -7.72
CA GLU A 100 -3.37 6.84 -8.32
C GLU A 100 -3.41 7.00 -9.84
N GLY A 101 -2.65 7.97 -10.36
CA GLY A 101 -2.60 8.26 -11.79
C GLY A 101 -1.57 7.46 -12.57
N ARG A 102 -0.78 6.59 -11.92
CA ARG A 102 0.32 5.86 -12.57
C ARG A 102 -0.12 4.54 -13.18
N ILE A 103 -1.10 3.88 -12.57
CA ILE A 103 -1.61 2.56 -12.99
C ILE A 103 -3.13 2.52 -12.89
N ASP A 104 -3.76 1.73 -13.76
CA ASP A 104 -5.16 1.36 -13.60
C ASP A 104 -5.28 0.27 -12.53
N LEU A 105 -6.14 0.52 -11.54
CA LEU A 105 -6.45 -0.43 -10.47
C LEU A 105 -7.57 -1.37 -10.92
N ASP A 106 -7.38 -2.66 -10.69
CA ASP A 106 -8.38 -3.66 -11.00
C ASP A 106 -9.54 -3.58 -10.02
N THR A 107 -10.72 -4.03 -10.45
CA THR A 107 -11.85 -4.16 -9.52
C THR A 107 -11.65 -5.43 -8.68
N PRO A 108 -11.55 -5.31 -7.34
CA PRO A 108 -11.36 -6.46 -6.46
C PRO A 108 -12.59 -7.35 -6.37
N SER A 109 -12.37 -8.62 -6.01
CA SER A 109 -13.45 -9.56 -5.74
C SER A 109 -14.29 -9.07 -4.55
N PRO A 110 -15.60 -9.39 -4.50
CA PRO A 110 -16.40 -9.16 -3.29
C PRO A 110 -15.84 -9.84 -2.03
N ASP A 111 -15.00 -10.86 -2.18
CA ASP A 111 -14.35 -11.54 -1.05
C ASP A 111 -13.05 -10.85 -0.58
N ASP A 112 -12.52 -9.89 -1.36
CA ASP A 112 -11.28 -9.17 -1.06
C ASP A 112 -11.55 -7.98 -0.11
N GLU A 113 -12.06 -8.27 1.09
CA GLU A 113 -12.51 -7.26 2.05
C GLU A 113 -11.83 -7.37 3.41
N ILE A 114 -11.57 -6.22 4.04
CA ILE A 114 -11.13 -6.12 5.45
C ILE A 114 -12.18 -5.30 6.18
N CYS A 115 -12.78 -5.88 7.22
CA CYS A 115 -13.84 -5.23 8.00
C CYS A 115 -15.01 -4.71 7.12
N GLY A 116 -15.33 -5.41 6.03
CA GLY A 116 -16.39 -5.03 5.08
C GLY A 116 -15.98 -3.97 4.07
N ILE A 117 -14.72 -3.53 4.04
CA ILE A 117 -14.18 -2.58 3.08
C ILE A 117 -13.37 -3.32 2.02
N ARG A 118 -13.69 -3.11 0.74
CA ARG A 118 -12.94 -3.66 -0.39
C ARG A 118 -11.51 -3.16 -0.42
N THR A 119 -10.59 -4.09 -0.63
CA THR A 119 -9.15 -3.85 -0.67
C THR A 119 -8.62 -3.91 -2.09
N LEU A 120 -7.43 -3.36 -2.33
CA LEU A 120 -6.71 -3.56 -3.58
C LEU A 120 -6.53 -5.05 -3.88
N THR A 121 -6.62 -5.43 -5.16
CA THR A 121 -6.27 -6.77 -5.61
C THR A 121 -4.84 -7.12 -5.23
N ARG A 122 -4.51 -8.41 -5.17
CA ARG A 122 -3.14 -8.83 -4.87
C ARG A 122 -2.13 -8.29 -5.88
N THR A 123 -2.52 -8.25 -7.15
CA THR A 123 -1.76 -7.65 -8.25
C THR A 123 -1.48 -6.17 -8.00
N ASP A 124 -2.49 -5.39 -7.61
CA ASP A 124 -2.34 -3.96 -7.36
C ASP A 124 -1.57 -3.66 -6.06
N GLN A 125 -1.68 -4.51 -5.04
CA GLN A 125 -0.84 -4.44 -3.84
C GLN A 125 0.65 -4.63 -4.21
N VAL A 126 0.96 -5.57 -5.10
CA VAL A 126 2.32 -5.74 -5.62
C VAL A 126 2.76 -4.50 -6.40
N ALA A 127 1.96 -4.07 -7.38
CA ALA A 127 2.32 -2.96 -8.26
C ALA A 127 2.58 -1.67 -7.47
N THR A 128 1.68 -1.30 -6.56
CA THR A 128 1.82 -0.10 -5.74
C THR A 128 3.03 -0.15 -4.80
N LYS A 129 3.39 -1.34 -4.27
CA LYS A 129 4.62 -1.51 -3.47
C LYS A 129 5.89 -1.46 -4.29
N LEU A 130 5.88 -1.99 -5.51
CA LEU A 130 7.00 -1.87 -6.43
C LEU A 130 7.25 -0.41 -6.83
N LEU A 131 6.19 0.33 -7.18
CA LEU A 131 6.27 1.77 -7.49
C LEU A 131 6.78 2.57 -6.29
N ALA A 132 6.22 2.33 -5.09
CA ALA A 132 6.69 2.97 -3.88
C ALA A 132 8.16 2.64 -3.59
N ASN A 133 8.59 1.39 -3.77
CA ASN A 133 10.00 1.03 -3.62
C ASN A 133 10.88 1.75 -4.65
N ASP A 134 10.47 1.84 -5.93
CA ASP A 134 11.22 2.59 -6.94
C ASP A 134 11.40 4.06 -6.56
N ASP A 135 10.32 4.70 -6.08
CA ASP A 135 10.32 6.10 -5.66
C ASP A 135 11.30 6.39 -4.50
N ARG A 136 11.48 5.46 -3.55
CA ARG A 136 12.13 5.77 -2.26
C ARG A 136 12.99 4.69 -1.63
N TRP A 137 13.44 3.66 -2.36
CA TRP A 137 14.24 2.57 -1.78
C TRP A 137 15.50 3.06 -1.05
N ALA A 138 16.12 4.14 -1.53
CA ALA A 138 17.34 4.71 -0.97
C ALA A 138 17.08 5.63 0.24
N ASP A 139 15.82 6.01 0.48
CA ASP A 139 15.44 6.85 1.62
C ASP A 139 15.42 6.01 2.91
N THR A 140 16.48 6.17 3.70
CA THR A 140 16.65 5.46 4.97
C THR A 140 15.57 5.79 6.01
N SER A 141 14.82 6.89 5.87
CA SER A 141 13.72 7.24 6.78
C SER A 141 12.50 6.33 6.63
N THR A 142 12.42 5.59 5.51
CA THR A 142 11.33 4.65 5.22
C THR A 142 11.61 3.26 5.79
N PHE A 143 12.82 3.00 6.27
CA PHE A 143 13.26 1.73 6.84
C PHE A 143 13.03 0.53 5.89
N SER A 144 13.15 0.75 4.58
CA SER A 144 12.86 -0.25 3.53
C SER A 144 11.48 -0.91 3.66
N ARG A 145 10.50 -0.17 4.22
CA ARG A 145 9.15 -0.68 4.50
C ARG A 145 8.50 -1.31 3.27
N ASP A 146 8.62 -0.70 2.10
CA ASP A 146 7.96 -1.24 0.90
C ASP A 146 8.54 -2.58 0.44
N LEU A 147 9.87 -2.76 0.52
CA LEU A 147 10.52 -4.05 0.28
C LEU A 147 10.08 -5.09 1.33
N ILE A 148 10.06 -4.71 2.60
CA ILE A 148 9.68 -5.62 3.70
C ILE A 148 8.21 -6.03 3.56
N ASP A 149 7.30 -5.09 3.34
CA ASP A 149 5.88 -5.36 3.14
C ASP A 149 5.68 -6.29 1.93
N LEU A 150 6.31 -5.99 0.79
CA LEU A 150 6.24 -6.84 -0.41
C LEU A 150 6.76 -8.26 -0.14
N ALA A 151 7.83 -8.41 0.64
CA ALA A 151 8.39 -9.71 1.01
C ALA A 151 7.49 -10.47 1.98
N MET A 152 6.99 -9.80 3.02
CA MET A 152 6.14 -10.38 4.06
C MET A 152 4.74 -10.74 3.55
N MET A 153 4.26 -9.98 2.57
CA MET A 153 3.06 -10.27 1.80
C MET A 153 3.15 -11.63 1.10
N ARG A 154 4.34 -12.03 0.61
CA ARG A 154 4.52 -13.31 -0.10
C ARG A 154 3.51 -13.50 -1.25
N PRO A 155 3.43 -12.58 -2.23
CA PRO A 155 2.59 -12.80 -3.41
C PRO A 155 2.96 -14.12 -4.08
N ASP A 156 2.00 -14.80 -4.70
CA ASP A 156 2.30 -15.93 -5.56
C ASP A 156 2.98 -15.45 -6.86
N THR A 157 3.38 -16.39 -7.72
CA THR A 157 4.08 -16.05 -8.96
C THR A 157 3.22 -15.19 -9.88
N ALA A 158 1.92 -15.51 -10.03
CA ALA A 158 1.02 -14.82 -10.94
C ALA A 158 0.81 -13.36 -10.51
N ALA A 159 0.48 -13.12 -9.24
CA ALA A 159 0.29 -11.76 -8.74
C ALA A 159 1.58 -10.94 -8.75
N LEU A 160 2.74 -11.59 -8.53
CA LEU A 160 4.03 -10.91 -8.63
C LEU A 160 4.37 -10.53 -10.09
N GLU A 161 4.12 -11.42 -11.05
CA GLU A 161 4.32 -11.16 -12.49
C GLU A 161 3.38 -10.06 -12.99
N ASP A 162 2.09 -10.15 -12.69
CA ASP A 162 1.09 -9.18 -13.14
C ASP A 162 1.32 -7.81 -12.50
N GLY A 163 1.64 -7.77 -11.20
CA GLY A 163 1.92 -6.53 -10.50
C GLY A 163 3.24 -5.90 -10.94
N ALA A 164 4.25 -6.71 -11.25
CA ALA A 164 5.50 -6.24 -11.84
C ALA A 164 5.28 -5.60 -13.20
N ARG A 165 4.50 -6.26 -14.07
CA ARG A 165 4.15 -5.74 -15.38
C ARG A 165 3.47 -4.38 -15.28
N LYS A 166 2.45 -4.22 -14.42
CA LYS A 166 1.81 -2.90 -14.17
C LYS A 166 2.83 -1.84 -13.73
N ALA A 167 3.72 -2.17 -12.81
CA ALA A 167 4.71 -1.22 -12.31
C ALA A 167 5.74 -0.83 -13.39
N VAL A 168 6.20 -1.80 -14.19
CA VAL A 168 7.16 -1.60 -15.27
C VAL A 168 6.54 -0.86 -16.45
N ASP A 169 5.27 -1.10 -16.77
CA ASP A 169 4.54 -0.32 -17.77
C ASP A 169 4.47 1.17 -17.39
N ALA A 170 4.37 1.47 -16.08
CA ALA A 170 4.32 2.83 -15.58
C ALA A 170 5.69 3.51 -15.49
N TYR A 171 6.72 2.82 -14.98
CA TYR A 171 8.00 3.42 -14.60
C TYR A 171 9.20 2.94 -15.44
N GLY A 172 9.03 1.87 -16.22
CA GLY A 172 10.09 1.23 -16.99
C GLY A 172 10.99 0.32 -16.16
N THR A 173 12.20 0.09 -16.67
CA THR A 173 13.14 -0.91 -16.11
C THR A 173 13.70 -0.54 -14.74
N THR A 174 13.54 0.70 -14.28
CA THR A 174 14.02 1.16 -12.96
C THR A 174 13.41 0.34 -11.83
N VAL A 175 12.17 -0.12 -11.98
CA VAL A 175 11.46 -0.93 -10.97
C VAL A 175 12.28 -2.15 -10.53
N GLY A 176 12.81 -2.91 -11.51
CA GLY A 176 13.66 -4.06 -11.24
C GLY A 176 15.01 -3.67 -10.65
N GLU A 177 15.61 -2.58 -11.13
CA GLU A 177 16.89 -2.07 -10.61
C GLU A 177 16.78 -1.63 -9.15
N SER A 178 15.77 -0.83 -8.81
CA SER A 178 15.49 -0.35 -7.46
C SER A 178 15.14 -1.48 -6.50
N LEU A 179 14.38 -2.49 -6.93
CA LEU A 179 14.13 -3.68 -6.12
C LEU A 179 15.45 -4.42 -5.80
N ASN A 180 16.28 -4.63 -6.82
CA ASN A 180 17.59 -5.28 -6.66
C ASN A 180 18.55 -4.47 -5.77
N ASN A 181 18.51 -3.14 -5.89
CA ASN A 181 19.29 -2.23 -5.06
C ASN A 181 18.84 -2.26 -3.59
N ALA A 182 17.53 -2.25 -3.33
CA ALA A 182 16.96 -2.37 -1.99
C ALA A 182 17.38 -3.69 -1.31
N ILE A 183 17.30 -4.81 -2.05
CA ILE A 183 17.71 -6.13 -1.57
C ILE A 183 19.22 -6.16 -1.28
N SER A 184 20.03 -5.64 -2.20
CA SER A 184 21.48 -5.59 -2.05
C SER A 184 21.90 -4.71 -0.88
N TYR A 185 21.21 -3.58 -0.67
CA TYR A 185 21.43 -2.69 0.46
C TYR A 185 21.33 -3.43 1.80
N LEU A 186 20.27 -4.21 2.01
CA LEU A 186 20.06 -4.98 3.25
C LEU A 186 20.96 -6.22 3.34
N ARG A 187 21.30 -6.85 2.21
CA ARG A 187 22.27 -7.95 2.16
C ARG A 187 23.63 -7.51 2.66
N ASP A 188 24.11 -6.38 2.15
CA ASP A 188 25.47 -5.90 2.37
C ASP A 188 25.59 -5.16 3.72
N ARG A 189 24.45 -4.85 4.35
CA ARG A 189 24.36 -4.18 5.66
C ARG A 189 23.38 -4.92 6.58
N PRO A 190 23.68 -6.15 7.01
CA PRO A 190 22.75 -6.98 7.78
C PRO A 190 22.25 -6.32 9.08
N GLN A 191 23.06 -5.45 9.69
CA GLN A 191 22.69 -4.67 10.87
C GLN A 191 21.56 -3.66 10.62
N ARG A 192 21.40 -3.17 9.37
CA ARG A 192 20.30 -2.27 9.00
C ARG A 192 18.96 -2.98 9.06
N LEU A 193 18.91 -4.26 8.71
CA LEU A 193 17.69 -5.05 8.84
C LEU A 193 17.25 -5.14 10.32
N ASP A 194 18.19 -5.28 11.25
CA ASP A 194 17.87 -5.27 12.68
C ASP A 194 17.34 -3.91 13.16
N ASP A 195 17.88 -2.81 12.63
CA ASP A 195 17.36 -1.46 12.90
C ASP A 195 15.94 -1.31 12.33
N HIS A 196 15.68 -1.79 11.11
CA HIS A 196 14.39 -1.68 10.44
C HIS A 196 13.31 -2.52 11.11
N ILE A 197 13.64 -3.74 11.53
CA ILE A 197 12.76 -4.60 12.33
C ILE A 197 12.34 -3.89 13.62
N ARG A 198 13.29 -3.26 14.33
CA ARG A 198 12.99 -2.49 15.54
C ARG A 198 12.16 -1.25 15.24
N ALA A 199 12.52 -0.47 14.22
CA ALA A 199 11.85 0.78 13.87
C ALA A 199 10.41 0.57 13.41
N LEU A 200 10.17 -0.48 12.62
CA LEU A 200 8.84 -0.85 12.15
C LEU A 200 8.06 -1.70 13.16
N LYS A 201 8.68 -2.10 14.28
CA LYS A 201 8.11 -3.01 15.29
C LYS A 201 7.60 -4.32 14.67
N ILE A 202 8.44 -4.95 13.84
CA ILE A 202 8.08 -6.20 13.17
C ILE A 202 8.03 -7.35 14.17
N ASP A 203 6.88 -8.01 14.25
CA ASP A 203 6.64 -9.21 15.04
C ASP A 203 7.06 -10.47 14.27
N ALA A 204 8.34 -10.51 13.90
CA ALA A 204 8.96 -11.68 13.26
C ALA A 204 10.47 -11.70 13.52
N PRO A 205 11.08 -12.88 13.69
CA PRO A 205 12.53 -12.98 13.80
C PRO A 205 13.23 -12.48 12.53
N ARG A 206 14.39 -11.83 12.69
CA ARG A 206 15.25 -11.38 11.58
C ARG A 206 15.47 -12.44 10.51
N ALA A 207 15.68 -13.70 10.92
CA ALA A 207 15.88 -14.81 9.99
C ALA A 207 14.67 -15.03 9.08
N VAL A 208 13.44 -14.90 9.61
CA VAL A 208 12.20 -15.04 8.85
C VAL A 208 12.07 -13.90 7.84
N VAL A 209 12.25 -12.65 8.28
CA VAL A 209 12.17 -11.47 7.39
C VAL A 209 13.19 -11.58 6.26
N TRP A 210 14.44 -11.91 6.59
CA TRP A 210 15.49 -12.10 5.58
C TRP A 210 15.20 -13.26 4.62
N GLN A 211 14.67 -14.36 5.12
CA GLN A 211 14.25 -15.47 4.28
C GLN A 211 13.17 -15.04 3.28
N ARG A 212 12.16 -14.27 3.71
CA ARG A 212 11.11 -13.75 2.81
C ARG A 212 11.67 -12.82 1.74
N ILE A 213 12.61 -11.95 2.09
CA ILE A 213 13.30 -11.09 1.12
C ILE A 213 14.06 -11.93 0.08
N ARG A 214 14.75 -12.99 0.52
CA ARG A 214 15.45 -13.90 -0.40
C ARG A 214 14.50 -14.67 -1.31
N GLU A 215 13.37 -15.14 -0.78
CA GLU A 215 12.34 -15.83 -1.55
C GLU A 215 11.67 -14.90 -2.58
N LEU A 216 11.43 -13.64 -2.22
CA LEU A 216 10.99 -12.59 -3.14
C LEU A 216 12.04 -12.37 -4.24
N SER A 217 13.31 -12.16 -3.87
CA SER A 217 14.42 -11.96 -4.82
C SER A 217 14.54 -13.10 -5.83
N ALA A 218 14.48 -14.35 -5.36
CA ALA A 218 14.58 -15.53 -6.21
C ALA A 218 13.41 -15.66 -7.19
N ARG A 219 12.20 -15.22 -6.79
CA ARG A 219 11.02 -15.19 -7.68
C ARG A 219 11.12 -14.05 -8.68
N ALA A 220 11.42 -12.84 -8.21
CA ALA A 220 11.58 -11.66 -9.06
C ALA A 220 12.64 -11.86 -10.16
N ALA A 221 13.73 -12.57 -9.86
CA ALA A 221 14.77 -12.88 -10.85
C ALA A 221 14.30 -13.76 -12.02
N ARG A 222 13.14 -14.42 -11.92
CA ARG A 222 12.54 -15.23 -12.99
C ARG A 222 11.50 -14.47 -13.81
N ILE A 223 11.13 -13.27 -13.37
CA ILE A 223 10.13 -12.43 -14.04
C ILE A 223 10.89 -11.55 -15.03
N GLU A 224 10.55 -11.65 -16.31
CA GLU A 224 11.24 -10.91 -17.38
C GLU A 224 11.25 -9.40 -17.09
N ASP A 225 10.12 -8.86 -16.66
CA ASP A 225 9.92 -7.43 -16.40
C ASP A 225 10.75 -6.89 -15.21
N LEU A 226 11.12 -7.74 -14.24
CA LEU A 226 12.00 -7.37 -13.12
C LEU A 226 13.44 -7.84 -13.30
N GLY A 227 13.68 -8.71 -14.27
CA GLY A 227 14.99 -9.23 -14.61
C GLY A 227 15.85 -8.17 -15.27
N ARG A 228 17.18 -8.23 -15.04
CA ARG A 228 18.10 -7.45 -15.86
C ARG A 228 17.96 -7.88 -17.30
N ARG A 229 17.44 -7.01 -18.17
CA ARG A 229 17.86 -7.03 -19.57
C ARG A 229 19.35 -6.70 -19.56
N SER A 230 20.15 -7.75 -19.71
CA SER A 230 21.56 -7.60 -20.04
C SER A 230 21.57 -7.33 -21.54
N ASP A 231 21.88 -6.09 -21.91
CA ASP A 231 22.30 -5.77 -23.29
C ASP A 231 23.59 -6.54 -23.64
#